data_AF-A0A7S2C1S7-F1
#
_entry.id   AF-A0A7S2C1S7-F1
#
_cell.length_a   1.000
_cell.length_b   1.000
_cell.length_c   1.000
_cell.angle_alpha   90.00
_cell.angle_beta   90.00
_cell.angle_gamma   90.00
#
_symmetry.space_group_name_H-M   'P 1'
#
loop_
_entity.id
_entity.type
_entity.pdbx_description
1 polymer ?
#
loop_
_entity_poly.entity_id
_entity_poly.type
_entity_poly.pdbx_seq_one_letter_code
_entity_poly.pdbx_strand_id
1 'polypeptide(L)'
;KEMFKKNIYQLREAVYRLLGFKVDMYPGPKGSFQVKLRSMYAESEDDYLMFQMSEKGQLDLLESPYAKTLPPNLCLGLNVFKSFPIFTGDITRHCFETMTKF
;
A
#
# COMPACT_ATOMS: atom_id res chain seq x y z
N LYS A 1 -21.55 -17.87 -1.70
CA LYS A 1 -21.09 -16.53 -2.14
C LYS A 1 -20.90 -15.57 -0.95
N GLU A 2 -21.86 -15.46 -0.03
CA GLU A 2 -21.75 -14.56 1.14
C GLU A 2 -20.59 -14.89 2.10
N MET A 3 -20.33 -16.18 2.35
CA MET A 3 -19.20 -16.59 3.21
C MET A 3 -17.83 -16.21 2.62
N PHE A 4 -17.67 -16.25 1.29
CA PHE A 4 -16.45 -15.81 0.62
C PHE A 4 -16.24 -14.31 0.78
N LYS A 5 -17.28 -13.50 0.54
CA LYS A 5 -17.23 -12.04 0.77
C LYS A 5 -16.87 -11.72 2.22
N LYS A 6 -17.50 -12.41 3.17
CA LYS A 6 -17.22 -12.26 4.61
C LYS A 6 -15.76 -12.58 4.93
N ASN A 7 -15.22 -13.68 4.40
CA ASN A 7 -13.83 -14.07 4.64
C ASN A 7 -12.84 -13.05 4.06
N ILE A 8 -13.06 -12.57 2.84
CA ILE A 8 -12.23 -11.52 2.23
C ILE A 8 -12.28 -10.23 3.04
N TYR A 9 -13.47 -9.83 3.50
CA TYR A 9 -13.63 -8.68 4.37
C TYR A 9 -12.84 -8.83 5.68
N GLN A 10 -12.98 -9.95 6.38
CA GLN A 10 -12.27 -10.21 7.64
C GLN A 10 -10.75 -10.25 7.44
N LEU A 11 -10.27 -10.79 6.31
CA LEU A 11 -8.85 -10.77 5.97
C LEU A 11 -8.34 -9.34 5.76
N ARG A 12 -9.08 -8.50 5.01
CA ARG A 12 -8.71 -7.09 4.80
C ARG A 12 -8.73 -6.30 6.11
N GLU A 13 -9.70 -6.55 6.98
CA GLU A 13 -9.74 -5.96 8.32
C GLU A 13 -8.53 -6.39 9.16
N ALA A 14 -8.16 -7.67 9.15
CA ALA A 14 -6.97 -8.15 9.86
C ALA A 14 -5.69 -7.48 9.33
N VAL A 15 -5.52 -7.39 8.00
CA VAL A 15 -4.40 -6.68 7.37
C VAL A 15 -4.39 -5.20 7.78
N TYR A 16 -5.54 -4.53 7.75
CA TYR A 16 -5.65 -3.12 8.14
C TYR A 16 -5.27 -2.90 9.61
N ARG A 17 -5.76 -3.75 10.51
CA ARG A 17 -5.52 -3.62 11.96
C ARG A 17 -4.09 -3.96 12.35
N LEU A 18 -3.50 -4.97 11.74
CA LEU A 18 -2.17 -5.48 12.13
C LEU A 18 -1.04 -4.76 11.40
N LEU A 19 -1.23 -4.43 10.12
CA LEU A 19 -0.18 -3.86 9.26
C LEU A 19 -0.39 -2.36 9.00
N GLY A 20 -1.55 -1.82 9.35
CA GLY A 20 -1.85 -0.39 9.21
C GLY A 20 -2.15 0.05 7.79
N PHE A 21 -2.51 -0.86 6.88
CA PHE A 21 -2.80 -0.52 5.50
C PHE A 21 -4.16 -1.02 5.04
N LYS A 22 -4.95 -0.10 4.47
CA LYS A 22 -6.14 -0.46 3.71
C LYS A 22 -5.69 -0.87 2.31
N VAL A 23 -6.07 -2.09 1.91
CA VAL A 23 -5.71 -2.68 0.62
C VAL A 23 -6.98 -2.87 -0.22
N ASP A 24 -7.07 -2.13 -1.31
CA ASP A 24 -8.11 -2.29 -2.31
C ASP A 24 -7.49 -2.80 -3.62
N MET A 25 -8.17 -3.70 -4.32
CA MET A 25 -7.68 -4.32 -5.55
C MET A 25 -8.68 -4.13 -6.68
N TYR A 26 -8.17 -3.77 -7.85
CA TYR A 26 -8.95 -3.49 -9.05
C TYR A 26 -8.38 -4.27 -10.25
N PRO A 27 -9.22 -4.66 -11.23
CA PRO A 27 -8.72 -5.21 -12.48
C PRO A 27 -7.79 -4.20 -13.18
N GLY A 28 -6.61 -4.66 -13.57
CA GLY A 28 -5.65 -3.92 -14.37
C GLY A 28 -5.63 -4.37 -15.84
N PRO A 29 -4.77 -3.79 -16.67
CA PRO A 29 -4.61 -4.18 -18.06
C PRO A 29 -4.03 -5.59 -18.20
N LYS A 30 -4.46 -6.33 -19.24
CA LYS A 30 -3.87 -7.63 -19.64
C LYS A 30 -3.80 -8.66 -18.48
N GLY A 31 -4.89 -8.78 -17.70
CA GLY A 31 -5.00 -9.78 -16.62
C GLY A 31 -4.27 -9.44 -15.31
N SER A 32 -3.61 -8.29 -15.25
CA SER A 32 -2.97 -7.78 -14.02
C SER A 32 -4.00 -7.19 -13.04
N PHE A 33 -3.54 -6.86 -11.83
CA PHE A 33 -4.34 -6.16 -10.82
C PHE A 33 -3.68 -4.85 -10.40
N GLN A 34 -4.47 -3.79 -10.25
CA GLN A 34 -4.02 -2.58 -9.57
C GLN A 34 -4.34 -2.68 -8.08
N VAL A 35 -3.36 -2.38 -7.24
CA VAL A 35 -3.47 -2.41 -5.78
C VAL A 35 -3.37 -0.98 -5.27
N LYS A 36 -4.43 -0.50 -4.63
CA LYS A 36 -4.44 0.77 -3.91
C LYS A 36 -4.11 0.49 -2.45
N LEU A 37 -3.02 1.09 -1.99
CA LEU A 37 -2.54 0.98 -0.62
C LEU A 37 -2.69 2.34 0.07
N ARG A 38 -3.44 2.39 1.16
CA ARG A 38 -3.60 3.61 1.97
C ARG A 38 -3.22 3.33 3.41
N SER A 39 -2.33 4.17 3.95
CA SER A 39 -1.95 4.10 5.36
C SER A 39 -3.15 4.41 6.27
N MET A 40 -3.22 3.76 7.42
CA MET A 40 -4.17 4.12 8.48
C MET A 40 -3.89 5.50 9.09
N TYR A 41 -2.67 6.01 8.90
CA TYR A 41 -2.21 7.33 9.34
C TYR A 41 -2.22 8.37 8.20
N ALA A 42 -2.84 8.06 7.06
CA ALA A 42 -3.00 9.00 5.95
C ALA A 42 -3.83 10.23 6.40
N GLU A 43 -3.39 11.43 6.03
CA GLU A 43 -4.08 12.69 6.39
C GLU A 43 -5.28 12.95 5.48
N SER A 44 -5.17 12.56 4.21
CA SER A 44 -6.21 12.68 3.18
C SER A 44 -6.60 11.33 2.57
N GLU A 45 -7.79 11.25 1.98
CA GLU A 45 -8.21 10.09 1.18
C GLU A 45 -7.39 9.92 -0.10
N ASP A 46 -6.74 11.01 -0.54
CA ASP A 46 -5.87 11.08 -1.71
C ASP A 46 -4.42 10.63 -1.42
N ASP A 47 -4.07 10.42 -0.15
CA ASP A 47 -2.75 9.95 0.28
C ASP A 47 -2.65 8.42 0.15
N TYR A 48 -2.61 7.96 -1.09
CA TYR A 48 -2.52 6.54 -1.41
C TYR A 48 -1.43 6.25 -2.44
N LEU A 49 -0.88 5.05 -2.33
CA LEU A 49 0.05 4.48 -3.28
C LEU A 49 -0.69 3.50 -4.20
N MET A 50 -0.30 3.51 -5.46
CA MET A 50 -0.83 2.60 -6.46
C MET A 50 0.25 1.64 -6.91
N PHE A 51 -0.04 0.35 -6.94
CA PHE A 51 0.87 -0.66 -7.46
C PHE A 51 0.20 -1.42 -8.60
N GLN A 52 1.01 -1.82 -9.57
CA GLN A 52 0.62 -2.82 -10.55
C GLN A 52 1.13 -4.17 -10.08
N MET A 53 0.22 -5.12 -9.87
CA MET A 53 0.54 -6.51 -9.59
C MET A 53 0.32 -7.34 -10.85
N SER A 54 1.40 -7.95 -11.35
CA SER A 54 1.31 -8.89 -12.48
C SER A 54 0.62 -10.20 -12.07
N GLU A 55 0.25 -11.03 -13.04
CA GLU A 55 -0.31 -12.37 -12.80
C GLU A 55 0.64 -13.27 -11.97
N LYS A 56 1.96 -13.01 -12.04
CA LYS A 56 2.98 -13.73 -11.28
C LYS A 56 3.18 -13.17 -9.86
N GLY A 57 2.42 -12.15 -9.46
CA GLY A 57 2.51 -11.51 -8.15
C GLY A 57 3.64 -10.49 -8.01
N GLN A 58 4.39 -10.21 -9.08
CA GLN A 58 5.37 -9.12 -9.07
C GLN A 58 4.63 -7.78 -8.94
N LEU A 59 5.11 -6.94 -8.03
CA LEU A 59 4.57 -5.60 -7.77
C LEU A 59 5.51 -4.54 -8.32
N ASP A 60 4.93 -3.51 -8.94
CA ASP A 60 5.62 -2.30 -9.36
C ASP A 60 4.85 -1.08 -8.83
N LEU A 61 5.56 -0.13 -8.22
CA LEU A 61 4.96 1.13 -7.79
C LEU A 61 4.64 1.99 -9.02
N LEU A 62 3.40 2.44 -9.13
CA LEU A 62 2.96 3.35 -10.16
C LEU A 62 3.22 4.79 -9.72
N GLU A 63 3.53 5.66 -10.68
CA GLU A 63 3.60 7.09 -10.42
C GLU A 63 2.23 7.62 -9.98
N SER A 64 2.19 8.28 -8.83
CA SER A 64 1.02 9.01 -8.33
C SER A 64 1.47 10.34 -7.70
N PRO A 65 0.56 11.32 -7.54
CA PRO A 65 0.89 12.56 -6.84
C PRO A 65 1.48 12.31 -5.46
N TYR A 66 0.86 11.43 -4.66
CA TYR A 66 1.36 11.07 -3.33
C TYR A 66 2.70 10.32 -3.37
N ALA A 67 2.92 9.42 -4.35
CA ALA A 67 4.22 8.76 -4.49
C ALA A 67 5.37 9.77 -4.74
N LYS A 68 5.06 10.90 -5.40
CA LYS A 68 6.03 11.97 -5.67
C LYS A 68 6.32 12.86 -4.46
N THR A 69 5.43 12.89 -3.46
CA THR A 69 5.67 13.63 -2.22
C THR A 69 6.49 12.84 -1.21
N LEU A 70 6.69 11.53 -1.43
CA LEU A 70 7.45 10.69 -0.52
C LEU A 70 8.94 11.09 -0.48
N PRO A 71 9.53 11.20 0.72
CA PRO A 71 10.96 11.39 0.87
C PRO A 71 11.78 10.31 0.13
N PRO A 72 12.87 10.69 -0.59
CA PRO A 72 13.67 9.74 -1.37
C PRO A 72 14.23 8.55 -0.57
N ASN A 73 14.48 8.73 0.73
CA ASN A 73 14.97 7.69 1.62
C ASN A 73 13.94 6.57 1.83
N LEU A 74 12.64 6.86 1.80
CA LEU A 74 11.60 5.82 1.91
C LEU A 74 11.63 4.90 0.67
N CYS A 75 11.92 5.46 -0.49
CA CYS A 75 12.03 4.70 -1.74
C CYS A 75 13.25 3.76 -1.78
N LEU A 76 14.19 3.83 -0.83
CA LEU A 76 15.33 2.90 -0.75
C LEU A 76 14.88 1.45 -0.53
N GLY A 77 13.78 1.23 0.19
CA GLY A 77 13.13 -0.07 0.35
C GLY A 77 12.86 -0.76 -0.99
N LEU A 78 12.40 0.00 -1.99
CA LEU A 78 12.11 -0.51 -3.33
C LEU A 78 13.32 -0.46 -4.26
N ASN A 79 14.07 0.64 -4.23
CA ASN A 79 15.10 0.90 -5.23
C ASN A 79 16.39 0.12 -4.95
N VAL A 80 16.77 -0.03 -3.67
CA VAL A 80 18.01 -0.69 -3.25
C VAL A 80 17.71 -2.08 -2.72
N PHE A 81 16.83 -2.19 -1.73
CA PHE A 81 16.59 -3.46 -1.03
C PHE A 81 15.63 -4.41 -1.75
N LYS A 82 14.92 -3.92 -2.77
CA LYS A 82 13.92 -4.68 -3.54
C LYS A 82 12.90 -5.38 -2.63
N SER A 83 12.52 -4.72 -1.54
CA SER A 83 11.70 -5.28 -0.47
C SER A 83 10.52 -4.38 -0.15
N PHE A 84 9.33 -4.83 -0.55
CA PHE A 84 8.07 -4.18 -0.19
C PHE A 84 7.83 -4.13 1.32
N PRO A 85 8.13 -5.19 2.11
CA PRO A 85 7.98 -5.12 3.56
C PRO A 85 8.79 -3.98 4.21
N ILE A 86 10.06 -3.79 3.80
CA ILE A 86 10.89 -2.68 4.28
C ILE A 86 10.24 -1.34 3.89
N PHE A 87 9.90 -1.18 2.61
CA PHE A 87 9.25 0.03 2.11
C PHE A 87 7.97 0.36 2.88
N THR A 88 7.08 -0.62 3.09
CA THR A 88 5.83 -0.40 3.82
C THR A 88 6.07 -0.08 5.31
N GLY A 89 7.10 -0.67 5.93
CA GLY A 89 7.48 -0.33 7.30
C GLY A 89 7.98 1.12 7.42
N ASP A 90 8.80 1.56 6.47
CA ASP A 90 9.29 2.93 6.39
C ASP A 90 8.13 3.94 6.17
N ILE A 91 7.17 3.61 5.32
CA ILE A 91 5.94 4.40 5.12
C ILE A 91 5.12 4.47 6.42
N THR A 92 4.89 3.34 7.09
CA THR A 92 4.13 3.31 8.35
C THR A 92 4.77 4.22 9.38
N ARG A 93 6.10 4.14 9.54
CA ARG A 93 6.86 4.98 10.46
C ARG A 93 6.73 6.46 10.09
N HIS A 94 6.95 6.82 8.82
CA HIS A 94 6.90 8.20 8.35
C HIS A 94 5.51 8.82 8.53
N CYS A 95 4.44 8.13 8.14
CA CYS A 95 3.08 8.63 8.31
C CYS A 95 2.73 8.78 9.80
N PHE A 96 3.18 7.85 10.66
CA PHE A 96 2.95 7.93 12.10
C PHE A 96 3.66 9.15 12.72
N GLU A 97 4.94 9.36 12.40
CA GLU A 97 5.72 10.51 12.87
C GLU A 97 5.07 11.83 12.43
N THR A 98 4.62 11.90 11.18
CA THR A 98 3.94 13.09 10.62
C THR A 98 2.62 13.38 11.34
N MET A 99 1.79 12.35 11.53
CA MET A 99 0.50 12.48 12.24
C MET A 99 0.67 12.94 13.69
N THR A 100 1.68 12.42 14.38
CA THR A 100 1.90 12.67 15.81
C THR A 100 2.71 13.93 16.11
N LYS A 101 3.30 14.57 15.09
CA LYS A 101 4.14 15.77 15.21
C LYS A 101 5.24 15.65 16.29
N PHE A 102 5.90 14.49 16.35
CA PHE A 102 7.13 14.34 17.13
C PHE A 102 8.31 15.05 16.45
#